data_AF-A0A432QHQ5-F1
#
_entry.id   AF-A0A432QHQ5-F1
#
_cell.length_a   1.000
_cell.length_b   1.000
_cell.length_c   1.000
_cell.angle_alpha   90.00
_cell.angle_beta   90.00
_cell.angle_gamma   90.00
#
_symmetry.space_group_name_H-M   'P 1'
#
loop_
_entity.id
_entity.type
_entity.pdbx_description
1 polymer ?
#
loop_
_entity_poly.entity_id
_entity_poly.type
_entity_poly.pdbx_seq_one_letter_code
_entity_poly.pdbx_strand_id
1 'polypeptide(L)'
;MGQKRQRKKNPHSYQKRSYRRLPQSGLTSSRVQLMETDLHIMAKSRVEDPALTLVAEVRAIIERYINTHPEFLHSLVPLADDPAAPAIIRTMLAAGLRTGVGPMAAVAGAVAEYTGQGLELLGHDEIIVENGGDIYVRRNRGCTIAIYAGESPLSGRVGIRLQPEQMPCGVCTSSATIGHSLSLGASDAAVVVAPETAFADALATRLGNEVLEGASGLNKALDVVKNMEGVTGAVLIAGEKLGAWGALQLVKIDARQPPE
;
A
#
# COMPACT_ATOMS: atom_id res chain seq x y z
N MET A 1 -1.70 -44.29 -4.83
CA MET A 1 -0.65 -43.24 -4.94
C MET A 1 -1.14 -42.17 -5.92
N GLY A 2 -1.75 -41.10 -5.42
CA GLY A 2 -2.36 -40.04 -6.24
C GLY A 2 -1.36 -38.91 -6.51
N GLN A 3 -1.09 -38.65 -7.79
CA GLN A 3 -0.20 -37.59 -8.27
C GLN A 3 -0.77 -36.20 -7.94
N LYS A 4 0.00 -35.39 -7.19
CA LYS A 4 -0.26 -33.95 -6.99
C LYS A 4 -0.02 -33.22 -8.32
N ARG A 5 -1.09 -32.74 -8.96
CA ARG A 5 -1.02 -31.81 -10.10
C ARG A 5 -0.49 -30.45 -9.60
N GLN A 6 0.75 -30.13 -9.92
CA GLN A 6 1.28 -28.76 -9.81
C GLN A 6 0.49 -27.84 -10.76
N ARG A 7 -0.20 -26.84 -10.19
CA ARG A 7 -0.85 -25.77 -10.95
C ARG A 7 0.22 -24.85 -11.54
N LYS A 8 0.41 -24.89 -12.86
CA LYS A 8 1.24 -23.93 -13.60
C LYS A 8 0.65 -22.53 -13.46
N LYS A 9 1.39 -21.58 -12.87
CA LYS A 9 1.07 -20.15 -12.91
C LYS A 9 1.26 -19.65 -14.35
N ASN A 10 0.22 -19.04 -14.91
CA ASN A 10 0.27 -18.45 -16.24
C ASN A 10 1.04 -17.10 -16.16
N PRO A 11 2.12 -16.89 -16.92
CA PRO A 11 2.99 -15.71 -16.76
C PRO A 11 2.44 -14.40 -17.39
N HIS A 12 1.21 -14.36 -17.90
CA HIS A 12 0.68 -13.19 -18.62
C HIS A 12 -0.81 -12.87 -18.33
N SER A 13 -1.27 -12.95 -17.08
CA SER A 13 -2.58 -12.39 -16.73
C SER A 13 -2.45 -10.90 -16.42
N TYR A 14 -2.42 -10.05 -17.45
CA TYR A 14 -2.77 -8.64 -17.29
C TYR A 14 -4.27 -8.58 -16.95
N GLN A 15 -4.60 -8.66 -15.65
CA GLN A 15 -5.96 -8.45 -15.19
C GLN A 15 -6.30 -6.97 -15.33
N LYS A 16 -7.34 -6.68 -16.13
CA LYS A 16 -7.95 -5.35 -16.23
C LYS A 16 -8.36 -4.93 -14.81
N ARG A 17 -7.68 -3.93 -14.23
CA ARG A 17 -7.92 -3.38 -12.87
C ARG A 17 -9.29 -2.71 -12.77
N SER A 18 -10.34 -3.51 -12.73
CA SER A 18 -11.76 -3.09 -12.81
C SER A 18 -12.29 -2.45 -11.53
N TYR A 19 -11.48 -2.38 -10.47
CA TYR A 19 -11.83 -1.79 -9.18
C TYR A 19 -11.80 -0.26 -9.13
N ARG A 20 -11.13 0.40 -10.10
CA ARG A 20 -10.97 1.87 -10.16
C ARG A 20 -12.25 2.61 -10.61
N ARG A 21 -13.45 2.12 -10.29
CA ARG A 21 -14.73 2.74 -10.69
C ARG A 21 -15.18 3.78 -9.66
N LEU A 22 -15.44 4.99 -10.16
CA LEU A 22 -15.94 6.13 -9.41
C LEU A 22 -17.42 6.37 -9.70
N PRO A 23 -18.28 6.35 -8.67
CA PRO A 23 -19.37 7.32 -8.57
C PRO A 23 -19.19 8.21 -7.33
N GLN A 24 -19.48 9.50 -7.50
CA GLN A 24 -19.75 10.50 -6.43
C GLN A 24 -18.60 11.02 -5.55
N SER A 25 -17.33 10.70 -5.80
CA SER A 25 -16.23 11.28 -5.01
C SER A 25 -16.05 12.80 -5.20
N GLY A 26 -16.53 13.39 -6.29
CA GLY A 26 -16.25 14.78 -6.67
C GLY A 26 -14.77 15.03 -7.08
N LEU A 27 -14.01 13.95 -7.34
CA LEU A 27 -12.63 14.01 -7.80
C LEU A 27 -12.52 13.57 -9.27
N THR A 28 -11.57 14.17 -9.96
CA THR A 28 -11.13 13.83 -11.31
C THR A 28 -9.99 12.81 -11.22
N SER A 29 -10.04 11.80 -12.08
CA SER A 29 -9.04 10.75 -12.18
C SER A 29 -7.95 11.12 -13.18
N SER A 30 -6.70 10.95 -12.77
CA SER A 30 -5.49 11.07 -13.58
C SER A 30 -4.68 9.77 -13.48
N ARG A 31 -3.95 9.40 -14.54
CA ARG A 31 -3.06 8.23 -14.53
C ARG A 31 -1.67 8.66 -14.99
N VAL A 32 -0.66 8.29 -14.21
CA VAL A 32 0.75 8.58 -14.51
C VAL A 32 1.50 7.26 -14.54
N GLN A 33 2.10 6.94 -15.69
CA GLN A 33 2.91 5.74 -15.85
C GLN A 33 4.32 6.13 -16.28
N LEU A 34 5.31 5.72 -15.50
CA LEU A 34 6.73 5.92 -15.79
C LEU A 34 7.50 4.65 -15.40
N MET A 35 7.97 3.92 -16.41
CA MET A 35 8.58 2.60 -16.26
C MET A 35 7.68 1.64 -15.45
N GLU A 36 8.15 1.11 -14.32
CA GLU A 36 7.41 0.22 -13.43
C GLU A 36 6.37 0.95 -12.56
N THR A 37 6.48 2.27 -12.42
CA THR A 37 5.56 3.06 -11.61
C THR A 37 4.29 3.36 -12.40
N ASP A 38 3.12 3.02 -11.85
CA ASP A 38 1.80 3.23 -12.47
C ASP A 38 0.82 3.75 -11.43
N LEU A 39 0.77 5.09 -11.31
CA LEU A 39 -0.07 5.78 -10.36
C LEU A 39 -1.48 6.00 -10.91
N HIS A 40 -2.46 5.76 -10.07
CA HIS A 40 -3.81 6.28 -10.25
C HIS A 40 -4.05 7.37 -9.21
N ILE A 41 -4.32 8.59 -9.68
CA ILE A 41 -4.41 9.78 -8.84
C ILE A 41 -5.82 10.33 -8.95
N MET A 42 -6.43 10.66 -7.83
CA MET A 42 -7.72 11.33 -7.76
C MET A 42 -7.54 12.68 -7.07
N ALA A 43 -7.88 13.77 -7.76
CA ALA A 43 -7.79 15.13 -7.24
C ALA A 43 -8.94 16.00 -7.78
N LYS A 44 -9.15 17.21 -7.25
CA LYS A 44 -10.25 18.09 -7.73
C LYS A 44 -10.14 18.48 -9.21
N SER A 45 -8.93 18.47 -9.76
CA SER A 45 -8.65 18.70 -11.17
C SER A 45 -7.71 17.62 -11.71
N ARG A 46 -7.47 17.65 -13.03
CA ARG A 46 -6.41 16.88 -13.66
C ARG A 46 -5.04 17.31 -13.15
N VAL A 47 -4.16 16.33 -12.92
CA VAL A 47 -2.82 16.52 -12.33
C VAL A 47 -1.74 15.68 -13.02
N GLU A 48 -2.01 15.16 -14.22
CA GLU A 48 -1.10 14.25 -14.93
C GLU A 48 0.31 14.84 -15.09
N ASP A 49 0.41 16.08 -15.57
CA ASP A 49 1.69 16.74 -15.84
C ASP A 49 2.51 17.00 -14.56
N PRO A 50 1.99 17.70 -13.53
CA PRO A 50 2.76 17.92 -12.31
C PRO A 50 3.10 16.60 -11.60
N ALA A 51 2.19 15.62 -11.61
CA ALA A 51 2.46 14.32 -11.01
C ALA A 51 3.55 13.54 -11.77
N LEU A 52 3.59 13.61 -13.11
CA LEU A 52 4.66 13.00 -13.90
C LEU A 52 6.03 13.59 -13.54
N THR A 53 6.11 14.91 -13.39
CA THR A 53 7.35 15.58 -12.95
C THR A 53 7.79 15.09 -11.57
N LEU A 54 6.88 15.09 -10.58
CA LEU A 54 7.17 14.63 -9.22
C LEU A 54 7.64 13.17 -9.18
N VAL A 55 6.97 12.27 -9.93
CA VAL A 55 7.35 10.86 -10.02
C VAL A 55 8.73 10.70 -10.66
N ALA A 56 9.02 11.46 -11.73
CA ALA A 56 10.33 11.42 -12.37
C ALA A 56 11.46 11.87 -11.42
N GLU A 57 11.24 12.93 -10.64
CA GLU A 57 12.20 13.43 -9.64
C GLU A 57 12.45 12.40 -8.54
N VAL A 58 11.38 11.87 -7.95
CA VAL A 58 11.44 10.84 -6.91
C VAL A 58 12.20 9.62 -7.40
N ARG A 59 11.88 9.12 -8.60
CA ARG A 59 12.57 7.96 -9.18
C ARG A 59 14.04 8.23 -9.42
N ALA A 60 14.38 9.38 -9.98
CA ALA A 60 15.78 9.73 -10.24
C ALA A 60 16.61 9.79 -8.94
N ILE A 61 16.01 10.22 -7.82
CA ILE A 61 16.65 10.18 -6.50
C ILE A 61 16.91 8.73 -6.06
N ILE A 62 15.90 7.86 -6.15
CA ILE A 62 16.01 6.44 -5.77
C ILE A 62 17.06 5.72 -6.62
N GLU A 63 16.97 5.85 -7.94
CA GLU A 63 17.90 5.21 -8.88
C GLU A 63 19.35 5.67 -8.66
N ARG A 64 19.56 6.97 -8.40
CA ARG A 64 20.89 7.49 -8.09
C ARG A 64 21.45 6.93 -6.79
N TYR A 65 20.63 6.82 -5.75
CA TYR A 65 21.06 6.26 -4.48
C TYR A 65 21.40 4.77 -4.61
N ILE A 66 20.59 4.00 -5.35
CA ILE A 66 20.87 2.59 -5.65
C ILE A 66 22.19 2.42 -6.40
N ASN A 67 22.51 3.32 -7.35
CA ASN A 67 23.76 3.22 -8.10
C ASN A 67 25.01 3.36 -7.21
N THR A 68 24.93 4.14 -6.13
CA THR A 68 26.04 4.29 -5.17
C THR A 68 25.95 3.33 -3.98
N HIS A 69 24.76 2.78 -3.70
CA HIS A 69 24.47 1.83 -2.62
C HIS A 69 23.65 0.63 -3.16
N PRO A 70 24.26 -0.28 -3.95
CA PRO A 70 23.53 -1.36 -4.62
C PRO A 70 22.76 -2.29 -3.66
N GLU A 71 23.23 -2.42 -2.41
CA GLU A 71 22.58 -3.17 -1.35
C GLU A 71 21.17 -2.65 -1.02
N PHE A 72 20.91 -1.35 -1.26
CA PHE A 72 19.60 -0.73 -1.03
C PHE A 72 18.51 -1.42 -1.83
N LEU A 73 18.79 -1.81 -3.07
CA LEU A 73 17.82 -2.44 -3.97
C LEU A 73 17.46 -3.87 -3.55
N HIS A 74 18.43 -4.62 -3.00
CA HIS A 74 18.32 -6.07 -2.85
C HIS A 74 18.18 -6.54 -1.40
N SER A 75 18.43 -5.67 -0.43
CA SER A 75 18.31 -6.07 0.97
C SER A 75 16.88 -6.47 1.31
N LEU A 76 16.72 -7.63 1.96
CA LEU A 76 15.45 -8.08 2.55
C LEU A 76 15.38 -7.79 4.06
N VAL A 77 16.47 -7.24 4.62
CA VAL A 77 16.62 -6.86 6.02
C VAL A 77 16.91 -5.36 6.13
N PRO A 78 16.73 -4.75 7.31
CA PRO A 78 17.02 -3.34 7.48
C PRO A 78 18.46 -3.00 7.13
N LEU A 79 18.65 -1.82 6.54
CA LEU A 79 19.96 -1.21 6.34
C LEU A 79 20.16 -0.10 7.36
N ALA A 80 21.42 0.26 7.60
CA ALA A 80 21.76 1.36 8.49
C ALA A 80 21.15 2.68 7.98
N ASP A 81 20.83 3.58 8.91
CA ASP A 81 20.39 4.92 8.57
C ASP A 81 21.52 5.70 7.88
N ASP A 82 21.16 6.58 6.95
CA ASP A 82 22.06 7.51 6.28
C ASP A 82 21.50 8.94 6.41
N PRO A 83 21.96 9.71 7.42
CA PRO A 83 21.49 11.08 7.62
C PRO A 83 21.80 12.02 6.46
N ALA A 84 22.78 11.70 5.61
CA ALA A 84 23.15 12.49 4.44
C ALA A 84 22.32 12.14 3.19
N ALA A 85 21.59 11.02 3.21
CA ALA A 85 20.77 10.60 2.09
C ALA A 85 19.61 11.59 1.83
N PRO A 86 19.10 11.67 0.58
CA PRO A 86 17.90 12.43 0.25
C PRO A 86 16.68 12.03 1.10
N ALA A 87 15.73 12.94 1.27
CA ALA A 87 14.60 12.75 2.19
C ALA A 87 13.84 11.43 1.99
N ILE A 88 13.48 11.09 0.74
CA ILE A 88 12.75 9.85 0.45
C ILE A 88 13.55 8.59 0.78
N ILE A 89 14.87 8.63 0.59
CA ILE A 89 15.74 7.52 0.96
C ILE A 89 15.75 7.32 2.48
N ARG A 90 15.88 8.41 3.25
CA ARG A 90 15.80 8.35 4.71
C ARG A 90 14.45 7.84 5.17
N THR A 91 13.35 8.26 4.52
CA THR A 91 12.01 7.73 4.79
C THR A 91 11.97 6.21 4.60
N MET A 92 12.51 5.70 3.48
CA MET A 92 12.54 4.25 3.20
C MET A 92 13.45 3.47 4.15
N LEU A 93 14.63 4.00 4.49
CA LEU A 93 15.54 3.40 5.48
C LEU A 93 14.88 3.31 6.86
N ALA A 94 14.27 4.41 7.32
CA ALA A 94 13.57 4.47 8.59
C ALA A 94 12.38 3.50 8.64
N ALA A 95 11.61 3.41 7.56
CA ALA A 95 10.52 2.44 7.44
C ALA A 95 11.03 1.00 7.56
N GLY A 96 12.11 0.65 6.84
CA GLY A 96 12.75 -0.66 6.92
C GLY A 96 13.26 -0.98 8.34
N LEU A 97 13.97 -0.04 8.98
CA LEU A 97 14.46 -0.18 10.36
C LEU A 97 13.35 -0.42 11.38
N ARG A 98 12.27 0.36 11.32
CA ARG A 98 11.13 0.25 12.25
C ARG A 98 10.35 -1.04 12.08
N THR A 99 10.34 -1.59 10.88
CA THR A 99 9.52 -2.75 10.53
C THR A 99 10.33 -4.03 10.42
N GLY A 100 11.66 -3.99 10.34
CA GLY A 100 12.47 -5.20 10.23
C GLY A 100 12.57 -5.80 8.83
N VAL A 101 12.23 -5.02 7.79
CA VAL A 101 12.36 -5.43 6.38
C VAL A 101 13.34 -4.52 5.63
N GLY A 102 13.69 -4.87 4.40
CA GLY A 102 14.51 -4.02 3.53
C GLY A 102 13.80 -2.73 3.10
N PRO A 103 14.55 -1.66 2.80
CA PRO A 103 13.98 -0.34 2.49
C PRO A 103 13.13 -0.33 1.21
N MET A 104 13.40 -1.21 0.25
CA MET A 104 12.58 -1.31 -0.96
C MET A 104 11.16 -1.85 -0.70
N ALA A 105 10.90 -2.46 0.45
CA ALA A 105 9.55 -2.81 0.86
C ALA A 105 8.67 -1.59 1.19
N ALA A 106 9.24 -0.39 1.24
CA ALA A 106 8.53 0.87 1.48
C ALA A 106 8.34 1.70 0.20
N VAL A 107 8.85 1.24 -0.96
CA VAL A 107 9.05 2.09 -2.14
C VAL A 107 7.72 2.57 -2.73
N ALA A 108 6.69 1.72 -2.75
CA ALA A 108 5.44 2.06 -3.41
C ALA A 108 4.67 3.10 -2.60
N GLY A 109 4.62 2.90 -1.28
CA GLY A 109 4.07 3.85 -0.32
C GLY A 109 4.84 5.16 -0.29
N ALA A 110 6.17 5.12 -0.30
CA ALA A 110 7.01 6.33 -0.33
C ALA A 110 6.77 7.15 -1.61
N VAL A 111 6.70 6.51 -2.78
CA VAL A 111 6.40 7.21 -4.05
C VAL A 111 5.00 7.82 -4.02
N ALA A 112 4.00 7.09 -3.51
CA ALA A 112 2.64 7.60 -3.41
C ALA A 112 2.55 8.83 -2.49
N GLU A 113 3.19 8.76 -1.33
CA GLU A 113 3.24 9.84 -0.33
C GLU A 113 3.96 11.08 -0.84
N TYR A 114 5.17 10.94 -1.39
CA TYR A 114 5.93 12.08 -1.90
C TYR A 114 5.25 12.73 -3.11
N THR A 115 4.60 11.94 -3.96
CA THR A 115 3.79 12.49 -5.07
C THR A 115 2.58 13.25 -4.53
N GLY A 116 1.87 12.68 -3.55
CA GLY A 116 0.73 13.33 -2.91
C GLY A 116 1.10 14.64 -2.23
N GLN A 117 2.13 14.63 -1.39
CA GLN A 117 2.66 15.82 -0.71
C GLN A 117 3.14 16.89 -1.71
N GLY A 118 3.81 16.48 -2.80
CA GLY A 118 4.20 17.39 -3.87
C GLY A 118 3.00 18.08 -4.53
N LEU A 119 1.92 17.34 -4.79
CA LEU A 119 0.67 17.91 -5.31
C LEU A 119 -0.03 18.83 -4.28
N GLU A 120 0.06 18.53 -2.98
CA GLU A 120 -0.44 19.43 -1.92
C GLU A 120 0.28 20.78 -1.93
N LEU A 121 1.61 20.76 -2.10
CA LEU A 121 2.41 21.99 -2.22
C LEU A 121 2.04 22.82 -3.46
N LEU A 122 1.48 22.19 -4.50
CA LEU A 122 0.94 22.85 -5.68
C LEU A 122 -0.52 23.34 -5.51
N GLY A 123 -1.10 23.18 -4.32
CA GLY A 123 -2.41 23.75 -3.96
C GLY A 123 -3.58 22.78 -4.05
N HIS A 124 -3.35 21.47 -4.23
CA HIS A 124 -4.41 20.46 -4.22
C HIS A 124 -4.69 19.97 -2.78
N ASP A 125 -5.91 20.17 -2.29
CA ASP A 125 -6.30 19.92 -0.89
C ASP A 125 -7.10 18.61 -0.67
N GLU A 126 -7.49 17.94 -1.74
CA GLU A 126 -8.03 16.57 -1.75
C GLU A 126 -7.29 15.76 -2.81
N ILE A 127 -6.48 14.80 -2.38
CA ILE A 127 -5.65 13.94 -3.23
C ILE A 127 -5.70 12.51 -2.71
N ILE A 128 -5.90 11.56 -3.61
CA ILE A 128 -5.65 10.14 -3.35
C ILE A 128 -4.65 9.66 -4.40
N VAL A 129 -3.54 9.09 -3.97
CA VAL A 129 -2.52 8.51 -4.85
C VAL A 129 -2.44 7.01 -4.60
N GLU A 130 -2.89 6.20 -5.56
CA GLU A 130 -2.76 4.75 -5.57
C GLU A 130 -1.52 4.35 -6.38
N ASN A 131 -0.57 3.68 -5.74
CA ASN A 131 0.55 3.01 -6.38
C ASN A 131 0.45 1.49 -6.15
N GLY A 132 -0.37 0.82 -6.95
CA GLY A 132 -0.66 -0.60 -6.74
C GLY A 132 -1.56 -0.82 -5.52
N GLY A 133 -1.05 -1.49 -4.48
CA GLY A 133 -1.78 -1.75 -3.23
C GLY A 133 -1.61 -0.64 -2.18
N ASP A 134 -0.79 0.35 -2.47
CA ASP A 134 -0.30 1.33 -1.51
C ASP A 134 -0.86 2.71 -1.83
N ILE A 135 -1.59 3.27 -0.87
CA ILE A 135 -2.45 4.42 -1.12
C ILE A 135 -2.13 5.52 -0.14
N TYR A 136 -1.72 6.68 -0.65
CA TYR A 136 -1.72 7.92 0.11
C TYR A 136 -3.09 8.59 0.01
N VAL A 137 -3.67 8.99 1.14
CA VAL A 137 -5.01 9.59 1.21
C VAL A 137 -4.94 10.90 1.97
N ARG A 138 -5.28 11.99 1.29
CA ARG A 138 -5.52 13.32 1.87
C ARG A 138 -6.89 13.81 1.42
N ARG A 139 -7.84 13.93 2.35
CA ARG A 139 -9.14 14.56 2.06
C ARG A 139 -9.60 15.46 3.21
N ASN A 140 -10.55 16.33 2.91
CA ASN A 140 -11.25 17.17 3.88
C ASN A 140 -12.65 16.62 4.24
N ARG A 141 -13.00 15.45 3.69
CA ARG A 141 -14.23 14.70 3.96
C ARG A 141 -13.91 13.23 4.10
N GLY A 142 -14.82 12.52 4.75
CA GLY A 142 -14.68 11.09 4.93
C GLY A 142 -14.70 10.33 3.61
N CYS A 143 -13.99 9.20 3.55
CA CYS A 143 -14.00 8.29 2.41
C CYS A 143 -13.83 6.85 2.85
N THR A 144 -14.12 5.90 1.96
CA THR A 144 -13.91 4.47 2.21
C THR A 144 -12.91 3.87 1.24
N ILE A 145 -11.91 3.17 1.78
CA ILE A 145 -10.95 2.39 0.98
C ILE A 145 -11.38 0.93 0.97
N ALA A 146 -11.70 0.40 -0.20
CA ALA A 146 -12.06 -1.01 -0.37
C ALA A 146 -10.83 -1.91 -0.26
N ILE A 147 -10.97 -3.04 0.44
CA ILE A 147 -9.91 -4.04 0.56
C ILE A 147 -10.09 -5.09 -0.53
N TYR A 148 -9.07 -5.26 -1.36
CA TYR A 148 -9.00 -6.34 -2.35
C TYR A 148 -8.08 -7.44 -1.83
N ALA A 149 -8.63 -8.64 -1.66
CA ALA A 149 -7.98 -9.77 -1.00
C ALA A 149 -8.02 -11.03 -1.89
N GLY A 150 -7.53 -10.92 -3.12
CA GLY A 150 -7.43 -12.08 -4.01
C GLY A 150 -8.77 -12.74 -4.30
N GLU A 151 -8.73 -14.07 -4.23
CA GLU A 151 -9.87 -14.98 -4.39
C GLU A 151 -10.71 -15.11 -3.11
N SER A 152 -10.34 -14.43 -2.01
CA SER A 152 -11.13 -14.43 -0.79
C SER A 152 -12.57 -13.98 -1.08
N PRO A 153 -13.59 -14.62 -0.51
CA PRO A 153 -14.97 -14.15 -0.63
C PRO A 153 -15.21 -12.79 0.05
N LEU A 154 -14.24 -12.28 0.81
CA LEU A 154 -14.26 -10.95 1.42
C LEU A 154 -13.68 -9.86 0.50
N SER A 155 -13.00 -10.25 -0.59
CA SER A 155 -12.38 -9.34 -1.56
C SER A 155 -13.42 -8.38 -2.15
N GLY A 156 -13.17 -7.07 -2.03
CA GLY A 156 -14.06 -6.00 -2.49
C GLY A 156 -15.39 -5.88 -1.72
N ARG A 157 -15.56 -6.61 -0.60
CA ARG A 157 -16.78 -6.58 0.23
C ARG A 157 -16.57 -5.94 1.60
N VAL A 158 -15.32 -5.67 1.96
CA VAL A 158 -14.93 -4.99 3.20
C VAL A 158 -14.18 -3.72 2.82
N GLY A 159 -14.50 -2.62 3.49
CA GLY A 159 -13.80 -1.36 3.36
C GLY A 159 -13.38 -0.78 4.70
N ILE A 160 -12.41 0.12 4.67
CA ILE A 160 -11.96 0.92 5.82
C ILE A 160 -12.51 2.33 5.62
N ARG A 161 -13.38 2.76 6.54
CA ARG A 161 -13.92 4.12 6.55
C ARG A 161 -12.92 5.04 7.28
N LEU A 162 -12.44 6.05 6.58
CA LEU A 162 -11.51 7.07 7.08
C LEU A 162 -12.24 8.40 7.27
N GLN A 163 -12.08 9.02 8.43
CA GLN A 163 -12.57 10.37 8.70
C GLN A 163 -11.49 11.42 8.39
N PRO A 164 -11.87 12.69 8.11
CA PRO A 164 -10.92 13.77 7.81
C PRO A 164 -9.78 13.90 8.81
N GLU A 165 -10.07 13.70 10.10
CA GLU A 165 -9.12 13.86 11.20
C GLU A 165 -8.07 12.74 11.24
N GLN A 166 -8.30 11.65 10.49
CA GLN A 166 -7.36 10.54 10.32
C GLN A 166 -6.46 10.73 9.10
N MET A 167 -6.62 11.83 8.35
CA MET A 167 -5.90 12.13 7.11
C MET A 167 -5.03 13.39 7.26
N PRO A 168 -3.85 13.47 6.62
CA PRO A 168 -3.31 12.49 5.67
C PRO A 168 -2.89 11.17 6.32
N CYS A 169 -3.03 10.08 5.57
CA CYS A 169 -2.57 8.75 5.99
C CYS A 169 -2.26 7.86 4.79
N GLY A 170 -1.46 6.83 5.04
CA GLY A 170 -1.29 5.69 4.16
C GLY A 170 -2.25 4.54 4.48
N VAL A 171 -2.79 3.92 3.44
CA VAL A 171 -3.46 2.61 3.48
C VAL A 171 -2.74 1.68 2.52
N CYS A 172 -1.93 0.77 3.06
CA CYS A 172 -1.02 -0.05 2.26
C CYS A 172 -1.38 -1.52 2.40
N THR A 173 -1.27 -2.26 1.29
CA THR A 173 -1.73 -3.65 1.20
C THR A 173 -0.66 -4.54 0.61
N SER A 174 -0.20 -5.51 1.40
CA SER A 174 0.58 -6.63 0.89
C SER A 174 -0.33 -7.83 0.62
N SER A 175 -0.06 -8.54 -0.47
CA SER A 175 -0.82 -9.75 -0.85
C SER A 175 0.13 -10.78 -1.44
N ALA A 176 -0.04 -12.04 -1.02
CA ALA A 176 0.65 -13.17 -1.64
C ALA A 176 -0.03 -13.66 -2.93
N THR A 177 -1.28 -13.23 -3.16
CA THR A 177 -2.14 -13.72 -4.25
C THR A 177 -2.37 -12.69 -5.34
N ILE A 178 -2.21 -11.40 -5.06
CA ILE A 178 -2.32 -10.30 -6.02
C ILE A 178 -1.03 -9.46 -6.04
N GLY A 179 -0.41 -9.32 -7.22
CA GLY A 179 0.72 -8.41 -7.44
C GLY A 179 2.02 -9.10 -7.87
N HIS A 180 3.01 -8.29 -8.28
CA HIS A 180 4.36 -8.75 -8.62
C HIS A 180 5.33 -8.74 -7.42
N SER A 181 4.90 -8.18 -6.29
CA SER A 181 5.70 -8.08 -5.07
C SER A 181 5.82 -9.44 -4.39
N LEU A 182 7.03 -9.79 -3.97
CA LEU A 182 7.34 -11.06 -3.32
C LEU A 182 6.80 -11.03 -1.88
N SER A 183 5.61 -11.60 -1.65
CA SER A 183 5.15 -11.96 -0.31
C SER A 183 5.40 -13.45 -0.06
N LEU A 184 6.01 -13.75 1.09
CA LEU A 184 6.43 -15.10 1.48
C LEU A 184 5.36 -15.84 2.30
N GLY A 185 4.32 -15.15 2.77
CA GLY A 185 3.27 -15.73 3.62
C GLY A 185 2.01 -16.16 2.88
N ALA A 186 0.98 -16.49 3.64
CA ALA A 186 -0.28 -17.06 3.15
C ALA A 186 -1.46 -16.08 3.17
N SER A 187 -1.23 -14.79 3.45
CA SER A 187 -2.32 -13.80 3.50
C SER A 187 -2.83 -13.44 2.11
N ASP A 188 -4.15 -13.42 1.96
CA ASP A 188 -4.81 -12.87 0.79
C ASP A 188 -4.71 -11.33 0.76
N ALA A 189 -4.77 -10.70 1.93
CA ALA A 189 -4.43 -9.28 2.12
C ALA A 189 -3.93 -9.03 3.56
N ALA A 190 -2.85 -8.27 3.67
CA ALA A 190 -2.38 -7.66 4.90
C ALA A 190 -2.40 -6.14 4.70
N VAL A 191 -3.37 -5.47 5.32
CA VAL A 191 -3.62 -4.03 5.18
C VAL A 191 -3.15 -3.31 6.44
N VAL A 192 -2.41 -2.23 6.27
CA VAL A 192 -1.95 -1.36 7.35
C VAL A 192 -2.41 0.06 7.08
N VAL A 193 -2.91 0.73 8.13
CA VAL A 193 -3.22 2.16 8.13
C VAL A 193 -2.28 2.85 9.09
N ALA A 194 -1.55 3.87 8.62
CA ALA A 194 -0.64 4.68 9.42
C ALA A 194 -0.54 6.11 8.87
N PRO A 195 -0.11 7.11 9.65
CA PRO A 195 0.13 8.47 9.15
C PRO A 195 1.20 8.52 8.04
N GLU A 196 2.24 7.70 8.16
CA GLU A 196 3.35 7.60 7.20
C GLU A 196 3.09 6.44 6.23
N THR A 197 3.06 6.71 4.93
CA THR A 197 2.65 5.71 3.93
C THR A 197 3.77 4.72 3.63
N ALA A 198 5.01 5.20 3.57
CA ALA A 198 6.19 4.34 3.44
C ALA A 198 6.30 3.33 4.60
N PHE A 199 5.99 3.76 5.83
CA PHE A 199 5.95 2.89 6.99
C PHE A 199 4.81 1.87 6.92
N ALA A 200 3.62 2.30 6.51
CA ALA A 200 2.49 1.39 6.31
C ALA A 200 2.80 0.31 5.25
N ASP A 201 3.46 0.66 4.15
CA ASP A 201 3.87 -0.27 3.08
C ASP A 201 4.86 -1.32 3.58
N ALA A 202 5.94 -0.88 4.24
CA ALA A 202 6.93 -1.78 4.81
C ALA A 202 6.31 -2.71 5.87
N LEU A 203 5.41 -2.19 6.71
CA LEU A 203 4.74 -2.99 7.72
C LEU A 203 3.73 -3.96 7.11
N ALA A 204 2.99 -3.55 6.08
CA ALA A 204 2.10 -4.45 5.35
C ALA A 204 2.89 -5.61 4.75
N THR A 205 4.08 -5.33 4.18
CA THR A 205 5.00 -6.36 3.69
C THR A 205 5.46 -7.32 4.79
N ARG A 206 5.85 -6.81 5.96
CA ARG A 206 6.20 -7.65 7.11
C ARG A 206 5.04 -8.56 7.52
N LEU A 207 3.85 -8.00 7.70
CA LEU A 207 2.68 -8.77 8.12
C LEU A 207 2.31 -9.82 7.09
N GLY A 208 2.37 -9.46 5.79
CA GLY A 208 2.15 -10.40 4.70
C GLY A 208 3.09 -11.61 4.77
N ASN A 209 4.35 -11.39 5.16
CA ASN A 209 5.34 -12.46 5.35
C ASN A 209 5.12 -13.29 6.63
N GLU A 210 4.57 -12.70 7.69
CA GLU A 210 4.35 -13.36 8.98
C GLU A 210 3.06 -14.18 9.05
N VAL A 211 2.07 -13.91 8.19
CA VAL A 211 0.81 -14.66 8.18
C VAL A 211 1.03 -16.10 7.73
N LEU A 212 1.01 -17.00 8.72
CA LEU A 212 0.93 -18.45 8.52
C LEU A 212 -0.53 -18.89 8.31
N GLU A 213 -0.74 -20.09 7.75
CA GLU A 213 -2.07 -20.63 7.50
C GLU A 213 -2.92 -20.76 8.79
N GLY A 214 -4.20 -20.39 8.71
CA GLY A 214 -5.19 -20.59 9.77
C GLY A 214 -5.46 -19.38 10.68
N ALA A 215 -6.44 -19.50 11.58
CA ALA A 215 -6.89 -18.40 12.44
C ALA A 215 -5.84 -17.99 13.48
N SER A 216 -5.07 -18.95 13.98
CA SER A 216 -3.97 -18.70 14.92
C SER A 216 -2.83 -17.91 14.28
N GLY A 217 -2.61 -18.06 12.97
CA GLY A 217 -1.64 -17.28 12.21
C GLY A 217 -2.01 -15.79 12.16
N LEU A 218 -3.28 -15.47 11.91
CA LEU A 218 -3.77 -14.09 11.90
C LEU A 218 -3.57 -13.39 13.24
N ASN A 219 -3.91 -14.04 14.36
CA ASN A 219 -3.75 -13.44 15.68
C ASN A 219 -2.29 -13.14 16.01
N LYS A 220 -1.37 -14.07 15.69
CA LYS A 220 0.06 -13.88 15.91
C LYS A 220 0.62 -12.72 15.08
N ALA A 221 0.21 -12.61 13.81
CA ALA A 221 0.61 -11.49 12.97
C ALA A 221 0.05 -10.16 13.49
N LEU A 222 -1.20 -10.14 13.99
CA LEU A 222 -1.75 -8.94 14.64
C LEU A 222 -1.04 -8.58 15.94
N ASP A 223 -0.50 -9.55 16.69
CA ASP A 223 0.26 -9.25 17.92
C ASP A 223 1.54 -8.45 17.63
N VAL A 224 2.09 -8.54 16.41
CA VAL A 224 3.23 -7.72 15.99
C VAL A 224 2.88 -6.25 15.90
N VAL A 225 1.72 -5.89 15.33
CA VAL A 225 1.32 -4.48 15.22
C VAL A 225 0.92 -3.85 16.55
N LYS A 226 0.47 -4.64 17.53
CA LYS A 226 -0.02 -4.13 18.83
C LYS A 226 0.98 -3.28 19.59
N ASN A 227 2.26 -3.57 19.41
CA ASN A 227 3.35 -2.93 20.14
C ASN A 227 4.15 -1.94 19.28
N MET A 228 3.72 -1.68 18.05
CA MET A 228 4.41 -0.78 17.13
C MET A 228 3.82 0.63 17.19
N GLU A 229 4.69 1.60 17.48
CA GLU A 229 4.33 3.01 17.47
C GLU A 229 4.08 3.50 16.03
N GLY A 230 3.08 4.38 15.87
CA GLY A 230 2.71 4.98 14.59
C GLY A 230 1.73 4.17 13.76
N VAL A 231 1.23 3.02 14.24
CA VAL A 231 0.19 2.24 13.55
C VAL A 231 -1.20 2.70 13.99
N THR A 232 -2.04 3.16 13.05
CA THR A 232 -3.45 3.49 13.33
C THR A 232 -4.28 2.21 13.44
N GLY A 233 -4.01 1.24 12.55
CA GLY A 233 -4.59 -0.09 12.65
C GLY A 233 -4.17 -1.01 11.51
N ALA A 234 -4.58 -2.27 11.60
CA ALA A 234 -4.31 -3.29 10.59
C ALA A 234 -5.52 -4.21 10.37
N VAL A 235 -5.63 -4.74 9.15
CA VAL A 235 -6.62 -5.75 8.76
C VAL A 235 -5.89 -6.88 8.03
N LEU A 236 -6.09 -8.11 8.48
CA LEU A 236 -5.54 -9.30 7.83
C LEU A 236 -6.69 -10.18 7.33
N ILE A 237 -6.59 -10.63 6.09
CA ILE A 237 -7.55 -11.53 5.45
C ILE A 237 -6.82 -12.78 4.95
N ALA A 238 -7.33 -13.95 5.33
CA ALA A 238 -6.88 -15.24 4.83
C ALA A 238 -8.08 -16.20 4.69
N GLY A 239 -8.40 -16.55 3.45
CA GLY A 239 -9.62 -17.26 3.08
C GLY A 239 -10.86 -16.48 3.51
N GLU A 240 -11.72 -17.09 4.31
CA GLU A 240 -12.95 -16.48 4.82
C GLU A 240 -12.76 -15.74 6.15
N LYS A 241 -11.53 -15.73 6.68
CA LYS A 241 -11.23 -15.18 8.00
C LYS A 241 -10.70 -13.77 7.88
N LEU A 242 -11.15 -12.92 8.78
CA LEU A 242 -10.70 -11.54 8.93
C LEU A 242 -10.28 -11.31 10.38
N GLY A 243 -9.08 -10.78 10.57
CA GLY A 243 -8.61 -10.22 11.83
C GLY A 243 -8.38 -8.72 11.67
N ALA A 244 -8.67 -7.93 12.70
CA ALA A 244 -8.40 -6.49 12.69
C ALA A 244 -7.92 -6.00 14.05
N TRP A 245 -7.12 -4.95 14.03
CA TRP A 245 -6.62 -4.27 15.22
C TRP A 245 -6.51 -2.76 15.00
N GLY A 246 -6.61 -1.98 16.08
CA GLY A 246 -6.45 -0.53 16.06
C GLY A 246 -7.74 0.26 15.87
N ALA A 247 -7.60 1.56 15.65
CA ALA A 247 -8.70 2.51 15.51
C ALA A 247 -9.28 2.53 14.09
N LEU A 248 -9.79 1.38 13.64
CA LEU A 248 -10.37 1.21 12.30
C LEU A 248 -11.89 1.06 12.35
N GLN A 249 -12.58 1.76 11.46
CA GLN A 249 -13.99 1.54 11.19
C GLN A 249 -14.13 0.66 9.94
N LEU A 250 -14.41 -0.63 10.14
CA LEU A 250 -14.71 -1.54 9.04
C LEU A 250 -16.16 -1.41 8.60
N VAL A 251 -16.37 -1.31 7.30
CA VAL A 251 -17.69 -1.21 6.68
C VAL A 251 -17.88 -2.31 5.64
N LYS A 252 -19.12 -2.77 5.51
CA LYS A 252 -19.50 -3.70 4.45
C LYS A 252 -19.74 -2.90 3.17
N ILE A 253 -19.11 -3.32 2.07
CA ILE A 253 -19.34 -2.76 0.73
C ILE A 253 -20.36 -3.66 0.02
N ASP A 254 -21.48 -3.09 -0.43
CA ASP A 254 -22.39 -3.79 -1.33
C ASP A 254 -21.86 -3.62 -2.77
N ALA A 255 -21.65 -4.73 -3.48
CA ALA A 255 -21.18 -4.71 -4.86
C ALA A 255 -22.12 -3.92 -5.82
N ARG A 256 -23.35 -3.62 -5.38
CA ARG A 256 -24.34 -2.82 -6.12
C ARG A 256 -24.28 -1.32 -5.83
N GLN A 257 -23.60 -0.90 -4.77
CA GLN A 257 -23.43 0.50 -4.38
C GLN A 257 -21.95 0.73 -4.04
N PRO A 258 -21.17 1.27 -4.99
CA PRO A 258 -19.78 1.61 -4.73
C PRO A 258 -19.70 2.58 -3.56
N PRO A 259 -18.69 2.45 -2.67
CA PRO A 259 -18.57 3.33 -1.53
C PRO A 259 -18.25 4.77 -1.95
N GLU A 260 -18.71 5.74 -1.15
CA GLU A 260 -18.42 7.17 -1.28
C GLU A 260 -16.99 7.57 -0.82
#